data_AF-A0A0B4WYU4-F1
#
_entry.id   AF-A0A0B4WYU4-F1
#
_cell.length_a   1.000
_cell.length_b   1.000
_cell.length_c   1.000
_cell.angle_alpha   90.00
_cell.angle_beta   90.00
_cell.angle_gamma   90.00
#
_symmetry.space_group_name_H-M   'P 1'
#
loop_
_entity.id
_entity.type
_entity.pdbx_description
1 polymer ?
#
loop_
_entity_poly.entity_id
_entity_poly.type
_entity_poly.pdbx_seq_one_letter_code
_entity_poly.pdbx_strand_id
1 'polypeptide(L)'
;MYQSPHFREDDLVIPHQLIRAHPWIVCDAPEDFIRAQLKGIIGVEIEIAAIEGKWKVSQNRPAGDCECVAAGVGGTTGEAEILDLVKRYGRLEGNH
;
A
#
# COMPACT_ATOMS: atom_id res chain seq x y z
N MET A 1 -19.16 -19.14 -35.31
CA MET A 1 -18.92 -18.24 -34.17
C MET A 1 -18.51 -16.89 -34.72
N TYR A 2 -19.24 -15.83 -34.41
CA TYR A 2 -18.91 -14.46 -34.82
C TYR A 2 -18.00 -13.85 -33.76
N GLN A 3 -16.73 -13.58 -34.08
CA GLN A 3 -15.91 -12.69 -33.26
C GLN A 3 -16.19 -11.26 -33.73
N SER A 4 -16.69 -10.42 -32.82
CA SER A 4 -16.99 -9.02 -33.08
C SER A 4 -15.69 -8.22 -33.31
N PRO A 5 -15.56 -7.37 -34.35
CA PRO A 5 -14.32 -6.65 -34.69
C PRO A 5 -13.84 -5.63 -33.66
N HIS A 6 -14.62 -5.38 -32.61
CA HIS A 6 -14.36 -4.33 -31.61
C HIS A 6 -13.92 -4.86 -30.25
N PHE A 7 -13.85 -6.18 -30.05
CA PHE A 7 -13.33 -6.74 -28.80
C PHE A 7 -11.79 -6.71 -28.83
N ARG A 8 -11.21 -5.73 -28.13
CA ARG A 8 -9.77 -5.64 -27.85
C ARG A 8 -9.55 -5.96 -26.38
N GLU A 9 -8.71 -6.95 -26.07
CA GLU A 9 -8.34 -7.31 -24.69
C GLU A 9 -7.66 -6.15 -23.92
N ASP A 10 -7.17 -5.14 -24.61
CA ASP A 10 -6.43 -4.00 -24.03
C ASP A 10 -7.33 -2.90 -23.43
N ASP A 11 -8.66 -2.95 -23.62
CA ASP A 11 -9.58 -1.89 -23.17
C ASP A 11 -10.11 -2.16 -21.76
N LEU A 12 -9.19 -2.20 -20.79
CA LEU A 12 -9.49 -2.42 -19.36
C LEU A 12 -10.24 -1.23 -18.72
N VAL A 13 -10.30 -0.08 -19.40
CA VAL A 13 -10.90 1.16 -18.87
C VAL A 13 -12.41 1.01 -18.68
N ILE A 14 -13.09 0.29 -19.58
CA ILE A 14 -14.55 0.10 -19.52
C ILE A 14 -14.99 -0.73 -18.30
N PRO A 15 -14.37 -1.90 -17.96
CA PRO A 15 -14.71 -2.62 -16.74
C PRO A 15 -14.49 -1.81 -15.46
N HIS A 16 -13.39 -1.05 -15.37
CA HIS A 16 -13.08 -0.25 -14.18
C HIS A 16 -14.08 0.88 -13.92
N GLN A 17 -14.60 1.52 -14.97
CA GLN A 17 -15.58 2.61 -14.82
C GLN A 17 -16.96 2.09 -14.40
N LEU A 18 -17.39 0.92 -14.89
CA LEU A 18 -18.67 0.31 -14.49
C LEU A 18 -18.71 -0.03 -13.00
N ILE A 19 -17.60 -0.55 -12.45
CA ILE A 19 -17.45 -0.90 -11.02
C ILE A 19 -17.52 0.35 -10.13
N ARG A 20 -17.08 1.52 -10.61
CA ARG A 20 -17.17 2.79 -9.84
C ARG A 20 -18.58 3.39 -9.84
N ALA A 21 -19.34 3.23 -10.92
CA ALA A 21 -20.71 3.74 -11.02
C ALA A 21 -21.70 2.91 -10.19
N HIS A 22 -21.45 1.61 -10.07
CA HIS A 22 -22.24 0.67 -9.27
C HIS A 22 -21.31 -0.09 -8.31
N PRO A 23 -20.92 0.53 -7.17
CA PRO A 23 -20.07 -0.15 -6.21
C PRO A 23 -20.80 -1.37 -5.65
N TRP A 24 -20.13 -2.51 -5.67
CA TRP A 24 -20.66 -3.74 -5.07
C TRP A 24 -20.83 -3.56 -3.55
N ILE A 25 -21.99 -3.94 -3.04
CA ILE A 25 -22.26 -4.06 -1.61
C ILE A 25 -22.51 -5.51 -1.25
N VAL A 26 -22.23 -5.86 0.02
CA VAL A 26 -22.41 -7.25 0.50
C VAL A 26 -23.83 -7.76 0.26
N CYS A 27 -24.83 -6.87 0.36
CA CYS A 27 -26.24 -7.19 0.14
C CYS A 27 -26.61 -7.49 -1.32
N ASP A 28 -25.71 -7.27 -2.29
CA ASP A 28 -25.93 -7.64 -3.69
C ASP A 28 -25.78 -9.16 -3.90
N ALA A 29 -25.17 -9.87 -2.94
CA ALA A 29 -25.06 -11.32 -2.98
C ALA A 29 -26.35 -12.00 -2.44
N PRO A 30 -26.71 -13.20 -2.94
CA PRO A 30 -27.82 -13.96 -2.37
C PRO A 30 -27.63 -14.24 -0.87
N GLU A 31 -28.71 -14.10 -0.12
CA GLU A 31 -28.71 -14.25 1.34
C GLU A 31 -28.14 -15.62 1.81
N ASP A 32 -28.49 -16.71 1.13
CA ASP A 32 -27.98 -18.04 1.47
C ASP A 32 -26.46 -18.17 1.24
N PHE A 33 -25.94 -17.47 0.24
CA PHE A 33 -24.52 -17.41 -0.04
C PHE A 33 -23.78 -16.64 1.07
N ILE A 34 -24.30 -15.49 1.49
CA ILE A 34 -23.75 -14.72 2.62
C ILE A 34 -23.72 -15.58 3.88
N ARG A 35 -24.84 -16.24 4.23
CA ARG A 35 -24.93 -17.12 5.39
C ARG A 35 -23.95 -18.30 5.34
N ALA A 36 -23.71 -18.88 4.15
CA ALA A 36 -22.74 -19.95 4.00
C ALA A 36 -21.31 -19.46 4.23
N GLN A 37 -20.95 -18.29 3.68
CA GLN A 37 -19.62 -17.69 3.84
C GLN A 37 -19.34 -17.31 5.29
N LEU A 38 -20.33 -16.75 6.01
CA LEU A 38 -20.18 -16.37 7.42
C LEU A 38 -19.81 -17.55 8.33
N LYS A 39 -20.26 -18.78 8.01
CA LYS A 39 -19.92 -19.98 8.80
C LYS A 39 -18.42 -20.33 8.76
N GLY A 40 -17.71 -19.91 7.71
CA GLY A 40 -16.28 -20.16 7.53
C GLY A 40 -15.38 -19.03 8.02
N ILE A 41 -15.96 -17.91 8.47
CA ILE A 41 -15.20 -16.73 8.92
C ILE A 41 -14.97 -16.81 10.41
N ILE A 42 -13.71 -16.74 10.82
CA ILE A 42 -13.29 -16.65 12.21
C ILE A 42 -12.90 -15.20 12.47
N GLY A 43 -13.67 -14.53 13.34
CA GLY A 43 -13.33 -13.20 13.81
C GLY A 43 -12.13 -13.26 14.76
N VAL A 44 -11.15 -12.40 14.54
CA VAL A 44 -10.06 -12.16 15.48
C VAL A 44 -10.07 -10.70 15.88
N GLU A 45 -9.89 -10.45 17.18
CA GLU A 45 -9.72 -9.12 17.74
C GLU A 45 -8.31 -9.03 18.30
N ILE A 46 -7.59 -7.96 17.94
CA ILE A 46 -6.24 -7.70 18.42
C ILE A 46 -6.28 -6.36 19.13
N GLU A 47 -6.23 -6.40 20.45
CA GLU A 47 -6.09 -5.20 21.27
C GLU A 47 -4.69 -4.61 21.05
N ILE A 48 -4.63 -3.32 20.75
CA ILE A 48 -3.35 -2.61 20.61
C ILE A 48 -2.81 -2.32 22.02
N ALA A 49 -1.91 -3.19 22.49
CA ALA A 49 -1.22 -2.99 23.77
C ALA A 49 -0.08 -1.95 23.68
N ALA A 50 0.66 -1.97 22.58
CA ALA A 50 1.74 -1.01 22.30
C ALA A 50 2.01 -0.95 20.78
N ILE A 51 2.56 0.17 20.33
CA ILE A 51 3.06 0.34 18.97
C ILE A 51 4.54 0.68 19.05
N GLU A 52 5.37 -0.16 18.45
CA GLU A 52 6.81 0.07 18.35
C GLU A 52 7.20 0.25 16.88
N GLY A 53 7.95 1.33 16.61
CA GLY A 53 8.46 1.63 15.29
C GLY A 53 9.97 1.43 15.22
N LYS A 54 10.47 0.87 14.12
CA LYS A 54 11.91 0.83 13.82
C LYS A 54 12.18 1.62 12.55
N TRP A 55 12.95 2.71 12.69
CA TRP A 55 13.47 3.42 11.53
C TRP A 55 14.47 2.54 10.79
N LYS A 56 14.32 2.44 9.46
CA LYS A 56 15.30 1.79 8.57
C LYS A 56 15.77 2.82 7.56
N VAL A 57 16.71 3.66 7.99
CA VAL A 57 17.20 4.80 7.21
C VAL A 57 18.72 4.69 6.99
N SER A 58 19.17 3.51 6.53
CA SER A 58 20.58 3.25 6.21
C SER A 58 21.57 3.39 7.37
N GLN A 59 21.14 3.24 8.63
CA GLN A 59 21.98 3.46 9.83
C GLN A 59 23.26 2.61 9.91
N ASN A 60 23.31 1.50 9.17
CA ASN A 60 24.43 0.57 9.13
C ASN A 60 25.22 0.63 7.81
N ARG A 61 25.14 1.76 7.10
CA ARG A 61 25.87 2.03 5.86
C ARG A 61 26.92 3.13 6.09
N PRO A 62 27.97 3.23 5.25
CA PRO A 62 28.90 4.36 5.26
C PRO A 62 28.18 5.70 5.07
N ALA A 63 28.77 6.79 5.55
CA ALA A 63 28.18 8.13 5.47
C ALA A 63 27.85 8.54 4.02
N GLY A 64 28.74 8.24 3.06
CA GLY A 64 28.51 8.53 1.64
C GLY A 64 27.26 7.87 1.06
N ASP A 65 26.92 6.65 1.50
CA ASP A 65 25.70 5.97 1.06
C ASP A 65 24.45 6.69 1.63
N CYS A 66 24.54 7.18 2.87
CA CYS A 66 23.43 7.90 3.52
C CYS A 66 23.22 9.29 2.88
N GLU A 67 24.31 9.97 2.51
CA GLU A 67 24.28 11.23 1.77
C GLU A 67 23.67 11.04 0.37
N CYS A 68 24.05 9.98 -0.36
CA CYS A 68 23.46 9.66 -1.66
C CYS A 68 21.95 9.38 -1.55
N VAL A 69 21.52 8.65 -0.52
CA VAL A 69 20.09 8.41 -0.26
C VAL A 69 19.37 9.72 0.05
N ALA A 70 19.92 10.57 0.93
CA ALA A 70 19.35 11.87 1.25
C ALA A 70 19.21 12.78 0.02
N ALA A 71 20.18 12.74 -0.89
CA ALA A 71 20.14 13.51 -2.14
C ALA A 71 19.15 12.93 -3.17
N GLY A 72 18.93 11.61 -3.16
CA GLY A 72 18.10 10.90 -4.13
C GLY A 72 16.61 10.81 -3.81
N VAL A 73 16.18 11.14 -2.59
CA VAL A 73 14.79 11.08 -2.12
C VAL A 73 13.98 12.31 -2.60
N GLY A 74 14.12 12.73 -3.86
CA GLY A 74 13.37 13.85 -4.45
C GLY A 74 12.41 13.41 -5.58
N GLY A 75 11.19 13.97 -5.63
CA GLY A 75 10.14 13.69 -6.63
C GLY A 75 8.80 13.02 -6.21
N THR A 76 8.50 12.83 -4.93
CA THR A 76 7.37 12.02 -4.38
C THR A 76 6.79 12.58 -3.08
N THR A 77 5.59 12.16 -2.68
CA THR A 77 4.96 12.59 -1.42
C THR A 77 5.62 11.91 -0.21
N GLY A 78 6.00 12.68 0.80
CA GLY A 78 6.64 12.18 2.04
C GLY A 78 8.16 12.42 2.12
N GLU A 79 8.73 13.15 1.17
CA GLU A 79 10.19 13.29 1.04
C GLU A 79 10.85 14.12 2.11
N ALA A 80 10.21 15.21 2.53
CA ALA A 80 10.73 16.03 3.60
C ALA A 80 10.84 15.23 4.91
N GLU A 81 9.87 14.35 5.16
CA GLU A 81 9.82 13.50 6.35
C GLU A 81 10.86 12.39 6.30
N ILE A 82 11.01 11.72 5.15
CA ILE A 82 12.05 10.69 4.96
C ILE A 82 13.45 11.30 5.04
N LEU A 83 13.69 12.44 4.39
CA LEU A 83 14.97 13.14 4.44
C LEU A 83 15.35 13.52 5.87
N ASP A 84 14.40 14.05 6.62
CA ASP A 84 14.59 14.40 8.02
C ASP A 84 14.87 13.16 8.89
N LEU A 85 14.20 12.03 8.64
CA LEU A 85 14.51 10.77 9.32
C LEU A 85 15.91 10.24 8.98
N VAL A 86 16.34 10.31 7.72
CA VAL A 86 17.69 9.92 7.28
C VAL A 86 18.76 10.80 7.94
N LYS A 87 18.53 12.11 8.07
CA LYS A 87 19.45 12.99 8.80
C LYS A 87 19.54 12.63 10.28
N ARG A 88 18.38 12.48 10.94
CA ARG A 88 18.30 12.24 12.39
C ARG A 88 18.79 10.86 12.82
N TYR A 89 18.50 9.82 12.05
CA TYR A 89 18.78 8.44 12.46
C TYR A 89 19.77 7.72 11.54
N GLY A 90 20.03 8.20 10.33
CA GLY A 90 20.94 7.60 9.34
C GLY A 90 22.43 7.83 9.60
N ARG A 91 22.82 8.23 10.82
CA ARG A 91 24.22 8.44 11.24
C ARG A 91 24.92 9.64 10.59
N LEU A 92 24.14 10.54 9.97
CA LEU A 92 24.63 11.81 9.42
C LEU A 92 24.82 12.87 10.50
N GLU A 93 23.88 12.95 11.46
CA GLU A 93 24.10 13.64 12.72
C GLU A 93 24.36 12.59 13.81
N GLY A 94 25.51 12.70 14.47
CA GLY A 94 26.05 11.66 15.35
C GLY A 94 25.16 11.36 16.55
N ASN A 95 24.30 10.34 16.43
CA ASN A 95 23.65 9.73 17.58
C ASN A 95 24.51 8.55 18.05
N HIS A 96 25.34 8.81 19.06
CA HIS A 96 26.09 7.81 19.82
C HIS A 96 25.19 7.07 20.81
#